data_AF-A0A8C7XK90-F1
#
_entry.id   AF-A0A8C7XK90-F1
#
_cell.length_a   1.000
_cell.length_b   1.000
_cell.length_c   1.000
_cell.angle_alpha   90.00
_cell.angle_beta   90.00
_cell.angle_gamma   90.00
#
_symmetry.space_group_name_H-M   'P 1'
#
loop_
_entity.id
_entity.type
_entity.pdbx_description
1 polymer ?
#
loop_
_entity_poly.entity_id
_entity_poly.type
_entity_poly.pdbx_seq_one_letter_code
_entity_poly.pdbx_strand_id
1 'polypeptide(L)'
;SLDVENGNMYKSILVTSQDKTPAVIRKAMIKHNLERERAEDYELMQKISDDKELRIPDNANVFYAMNSTANYDFVLKKRGPARPLRAKNMSSSTLPRMKQKGLKIAKGIF
;
A
#
# COMPACT_ATOMS: atom_id res chain seq x y z
N SER A 1 -15.79 -6.90 -3.14
CA SER A 1 -15.81 -8.35 -3.32
C SER A 1 -14.74 -9.00 -2.46
N LEU A 2 -14.89 -10.30 -2.22
CA LEU A 2 -13.80 -11.15 -1.72
C LEU A 2 -13.20 -11.87 -2.94
N ASP A 3 -11.88 -11.91 -3.04
CA ASP A 3 -11.16 -12.69 -4.06
C ASP A 3 -11.16 -14.17 -3.63
N VAL A 4 -12.07 -14.97 -4.20
CA VAL A 4 -12.23 -16.41 -3.90
C VAL A 4 -12.16 -17.20 -5.21
N GLU A 5 -11.55 -18.38 -5.15
CA GLU A 5 -11.42 -19.31 -6.30
C GLU A 5 -12.76 -19.70 -6.96
N ASN A 6 -13.89 -19.53 -6.26
CA ASN A 6 -15.25 -19.86 -6.74
C ASN A 6 -16.04 -18.65 -7.26
N GLY A 7 -15.41 -17.50 -7.45
CA GLY A 7 -16.02 -16.28 -7.99
C GLY A 7 -16.18 -15.14 -6.98
N ASN A 8 -16.37 -13.93 -7.52
CA ASN A 8 -16.38 -12.70 -6.74
C ASN A 8 -17.78 -12.40 -6.15
N MET A 9 -17.94 -12.57 -4.84
CA MET A 9 -19.15 -12.15 -4.12
C MET A 9 -19.05 -10.68 -3.67
N TYR A 10 -20.05 -9.86 -3.98
CA TYR A 10 -20.12 -8.45 -3.57
C TYR A 10 -20.93 -8.28 -2.28
N LYS A 11 -20.39 -7.51 -1.33
CA LYS A 11 -21.11 -7.09 -0.10
C LYS A 11 -20.81 -5.63 0.19
N SER A 12 -21.87 -4.83 0.37
CA SER A 12 -21.73 -3.39 0.69
C SER A 12 -21.35 -3.19 2.15
N ILE A 13 -20.43 -2.25 2.40
CA ILE A 13 -19.94 -1.88 3.74
C ILE A 13 -20.02 -0.36 3.85
N LEU A 14 -20.45 0.13 5.01
CA LEU A 14 -20.41 1.55 5.32
C LEU A 14 -18.99 1.92 5.80
N VAL A 15 -18.39 2.88 5.10
CA VAL A 15 -17.10 3.49 5.43
C VAL A 15 -17.34 4.93 5.83
N THR A 16 -16.89 5.32 7.02
CA THR A 16 -16.93 6.72 7.49
C THR A 16 -15.60 7.42 7.26
N SER A 17 -15.59 8.75 7.37
CA SER A 17 -14.37 9.55 7.27
C SER A 17 -13.37 9.33 8.41
N GLN A 18 -13.69 8.52 9.43
CA GLN A 18 -12.74 8.11 10.47
C GLN A 18 -12.21 6.68 10.28
N ASP A 19 -12.81 5.90 9.38
CA ASP A 19 -12.47 4.50 9.22
C ASP A 19 -11.08 4.32 8.58
N LYS A 20 -10.21 3.63 9.31
CA LYS A 20 -8.92 3.18 8.80
C LYS A 20 -9.02 1.81 8.14
N THR A 21 -8.03 1.49 7.30
CA THR A 21 -7.96 0.22 6.55
C THR A 21 -8.24 -1.01 7.41
N PRO A 22 -7.65 -1.19 8.61
CA PRO A 22 -7.91 -2.37 9.43
C PRO A 22 -9.37 -2.48 9.90
N ALA A 23 -10.03 -1.34 10.16
CA ALA A 23 -11.43 -1.33 10.57
C ALA A 23 -12.35 -1.73 9.40
N VAL A 24 -12.09 -1.21 8.20
CA VAL A 24 -12.84 -1.57 6.98
C VAL A 24 -12.63 -3.05 6.63
N ILE A 25 -11.39 -3.54 6.70
CA ILE A 25 -11.07 -4.96 6.49
C ILE A 25 -11.86 -5.84 7.46
N ARG A 26 -11.86 -5.53 8.77
CA ARG A 26 -12.65 -6.31 9.74
C ARG A 26 -14.14 -6.30 9.43
N LYS A 27 -14.72 -5.13 9.09
CA LYS A 27 -16.13 -5.03 8.67
C LYS A 27 -16.41 -5.92 7.45
N ALA A 28 -15.50 -5.96 6.49
CA ALA A 28 -15.60 -6.83 5.32
C ALA A 28 -15.53 -8.30 5.69
N MET A 29 -14.56 -8.69 6.51
CA MET A 29 -14.37 -10.06 6.96
C MET A 29 -15.60 -10.59 7.70
N ILE A 30 -16.17 -9.82 8.62
CA ILE A 30 -17.43 -10.16 9.30
C ILE A 30 -18.53 -10.43 8.29
N LYS A 31 -18.71 -9.50 7.33
CA LYS A 31 -19.72 -9.69 6.27
C LYS A 31 -19.46 -10.93 5.43
N HIS A 32 -18.21 -11.30 5.19
CA HIS A 32 -17.82 -12.49 4.44
C HIS A 32 -17.66 -13.76 5.29
N ASN A 33 -18.03 -13.72 6.58
CA ASN A 33 -17.93 -14.84 7.52
C ASN A 33 -16.48 -15.35 7.75
N LEU A 34 -15.50 -14.43 7.69
CA LEU A 34 -14.05 -14.69 7.87
C LEU A 34 -13.52 -14.27 9.25
N GLU A 35 -14.38 -14.24 10.28
CA GLU A 35 -14.08 -13.69 11.61
C GLU A 35 -12.96 -14.42 12.36
N ARG A 36 -12.66 -15.65 11.97
CA ARG A 36 -11.58 -16.48 12.54
C ARG A 36 -10.20 -16.11 12.01
N GLU A 37 -10.13 -15.37 10.90
CA GLU A 37 -8.88 -14.96 10.28
C GLU A 37 -8.42 -13.59 10.78
N ARG A 38 -7.12 -13.30 10.62
CA ARG A 38 -6.52 -12.05 11.08
C ARG A 38 -6.63 -10.98 9.99
N ALA A 39 -7.00 -9.76 10.38
CA ALA A 39 -7.11 -8.64 9.43
C ALA A 39 -5.76 -8.30 8.77
N GLU A 40 -4.66 -8.60 9.46
CA GLU A 40 -3.28 -8.42 8.98
C GLU A 40 -2.94 -9.33 7.79
N ASP A 41 -3.65 -10.45 7.64
CA ASP A 41 -3.48 -11.39 6.53
C ASP A 41 -4.24 -10.94 5.28
N TYR A 42 -4.93 -9.80 5.34
CA TYR A 42 -5.71 -9.26 4.23
C TYR A 42 -5.22 -7.88 3.81
N GLU A 43 -5.45 -7.57 2.54
CA GLU A 43 -5.25 -6.26 1.97
C GLU A 43 -6.53 -5.78 1.28
N LEU A 44 -6.73 -4.47 1.33
CA LEU A 44 -7.86 -3.80 0.71
C LEU A 44 -7.37 -3.12 -0.57
N MET A 45 -7.92 -3.51 -1.71
CA MET A 45 -7.62 -2.91 -3.00
C MET A 45 -8.88 -2.29 -3.59
N GLN A 46 -8.79 -1.11 -4.18
CA GLN A 46 -9.88 -0.52 -4.94
C GLN A 46 -9.72 -0.90 -6.41
N LYS A 47 -10.77 -1.44 -7.02
CA LYS A 47 -10.80 -1.71 -8.45
C LYS A 47 -11.05 -0.40 -9.20
N ILE A 48 -10.06 0.06 -9.96
CA ILE A 48 -10.16 1.29 -10.75
C ILE A 48 -10.70 0.96 -12.15
N SER A 49 -10.21 -0.12 -12.75
CA SER A 49 -10.68 -0.72 -14.00
C SER A 49 -10.38 -2.21 -13.98
N ASP A 50 -10.75 -2.96 -15.02
CA ASP A 50 -10.50 -4.41 -15.07
C ASP A 50 -9.02 -4.78 -14.94
N ASP A 51 -8.12 -3.98 -15.52
CA ASP A 51 -6.67 -4.21 -15.47
C ASP A 51 -5.93 -3.36 -14.43
N LYS A 52 -6.64 -2.57 -13.61
CA LYS A 52 -6.01 -1.60 -12.69
C LYS A 52 -6.65 -1.61 -11.32
N GLU A 53 -5.80 -1.84 -10.32
CA GLU A 53 -6.18 -1.84 -8.91
C GLU A 53 -5.29 -0.86 -8.14
N LEU A 54 -5.88 -0.18 -7.16
CA LEU A 54 -5.21 0.71 -6.23
C LEU A 54 -5.16 0.04 -4.86
N ARG A 55 -3.96 -0.25 -4.36
CA ARG A 55 -3.81 -0.77 -2.99
C ARG A 55 -4.00 0.34 -1.95
N ILE A 56 -4.90 0.12 -1.00
CA ILE A 56 -5.07 1.01 0.16
C ILE A 56 -4.00 0.67 1.21
N PRO A 57 -3.24 1.66 1.74
CA PRO A 57 -2.19 1.38 2.73
C PRO A 57 -2.74 0.82 4.05
N ASP A 58 -1.97 -0.08 4.69
CA ASP A 58 -2.38 -0.87 5.87
C ASP A 58 -2.93 -0.07 7.06
N ASN A 59 -2.53 1.19 7.25
CA ASN A 59 -3.01 2.04 8.34
C ASN A 59 -3.47 3.44 7.86
N ALA A 60 -3.84 3.54 6.58
CA ALA A 60 -4.41 4.76 6.03
C ALA A 60 -5.88 4.91 6.42
N ASN A 61 -6.39 6.14 6.31
CA ASN A 61 -7.82 6.40 6.31
C ASN A 61 -8.38 6.07 4.92
N VAL A 62 -9.35 5.17 4.85
CA VAL A 62 -9.85 4.65 3.56
C VAL A 62 -10.56 5.74 2.77
N PHE A 63 -11.34 6.59 3.45
CA PHE A 63 -12.10 7.66 2.82
C PHE A 63 -11.21 8.67 2.07
N TYR A 64 -9.99 8.90 2.56
CA TYR A 64 -9.01 9.80 1.91
C TYR A 64 -8.04 9.09 0.99
N ALA A 65 -7.82 7.79 1.17
CA ALA A 65 -6.89 7.02 0.35
C ALA A 65 -7.55 6.45 -0.92
N MET A 66 -8.88 6.33 -0.93
CA MET A 66 -9.63 5.87 -2.09
C MET A 66 -9.63 6.90 -3.23
N ASN A 67 -9.70 6.40 -4.46
CA ASN A 67 -9.95 7.22 -5.63
C ASN A 67 -11.45 7.53 -5.71
N SER A 68 -11.81 8.81 -5.50
CA SER A 68 -13.20 9.28 -5.54
C SER A 68 -13.77 9.46 -6.95
N THR A 69 -12.94 9.44 -8.00
CA THR A 69 -13.38 9.57 -9.39
C THR A 69 -13.65 8.23 -10.07
N ALA A 70 -13.23 7.12 -9.44
CA ALA A 70 -13.49 5.75 -9.88
C ALA A 70 -14.66 5.13 -9.12
N ASN A 71 -15.08 3.94 -9.55
CA ASN A 71 -16.10 3.17 -8.83
C ASN A 71 -15.64 2.83 -7.40
N TYR A 72 -16.60 2.72 -6.49
CA TYR A 72 -16.39 2.34 -5.09
C TYR A 72 -16.37 0.82 -4.91
N ASP A 73 -15.79 0.13 -5.87
CA ASP A 73 -15.57 -1.31 -5.83
C ASP A 73 -14.24 -1.60 -5.15
N PHE A 74 -14.29 -2.37 -4.07
CA PHE A 74 -13.12 -2.80 -3.32
C PHE A 74 -13.02 -4.31 -3.32
N VAL A 75 -11.82 -4.85 -3.46
CA VAL A 75 -11.49 -6.26 -3.36
C VAL A 75 -10.74 -6.50 -2.05
N LEU A 76 -11.25 -7.44 -1.26
CA LEU A 76 -10.57 -7.98 -0.10
C LEU A 76 -9.74 -9.18 -0.55
N LYS A 77 -8.41 -9.03 -0.52
CA LYS A 77 -7.47 -10.04 -1.01
C LYS A 77 -6.64 -10.60 0.13
N LYS A 78 -6.44 -11.92 0.15
CA LYS A 78 -5.58 -12.58 1.12
C LYS A 78 -4.11 -12.35 0.72
N ARG A 79 -3.30 -11.87 1.66
CA ARG A 79 -1.86 -11.74 1.47
C ARG A 79 -1.28 -13.13 1.30
N GLY A 80 -0.43 -13.30 0.28
CA GLY A 80 0.39 -14.51 0.17
C GLY A 80 1.35 -14.65 1.36
N PRO A 81 1.99 -15.83 1.54
CA PRO A 81 2.97 -16.03 2.60
C PRO A 81 3.99 -14.90 2.56
N ALA A 82 4.16 -14.24 3.71
CA ALA A 82 4.87 -12.97 3.89
C ALA A 82 6.11 -12.88 3.00
N ARG A 83 5.97 -12.25 1.83
CA ARG A 83 7.14 -11.69 1.17
C ARG A 83 7.55 -10.52 2.05
N PRO A 84 8.81 -10.45 2.51
CA PRO A 84 9.25 -9.34 3.33
C PRO A 84 8.88 -8.05 2.59
N LEU A 85 8.12 -7.20 3.28
CA LEU A 85 7.80 -5.85 2.82
C LEU A 85 9.13 -5.25 2.39
N ARG A 86 9.33 -5.12 1.07
CA ARG A 86 10.53 -4.52 0.51
C ARG A 86 10.58 -3.13 1.14
N ALA A 87 11.54 -2.95 2.04
CA ALA A 87 11.67 -1.76 2.86
C ALA A 87 11.58 -0.56 1.92
N LYS A 88 10.80 0.43 2.37
CA LYS A 88 10.63 1.72 1.72
C LYS A 88 11.97 2.15 1.11
N ASN A 89 12.00 2.34 -0.20
CA ASN A 89 13.09 3.08 -0.84
C ASN A 89 13.00 4.52 -0.34
N MET A 90 13.50 4.76 0.87
CA MET A 90 13.94 6.07 1.31
C MET A 90 15.17 6.37 0.47
N SER A 91 14.94 6.99 -0.69
CA SER A 91 15.98 7.69 -1.44
C SER A 91 16.48 8.84 -0.56
N SER A 92 17.34 8.50 0.41
CA SER A 92 18.13 9.46 1.16
C SER A 92 19.14 10.04 0.19
N SER A 93 18.83 11.21 -0.36
CA SER A 93 19.78 12.02 -1.12
C SER A 93 20.78 12.64 -0.14
N THR A 94 21.68 11.83 0.41
CA THR A 94 22.89 12.34 1.07
C THR A 94 23.97 12.48 0.01
N LEU A 95 24.21 13.72 -0.42
CA LEU A 95 25.31 14.08 -1.31
C LEU A 95 26.65 13.66 -0.68
N PRO A 96 27.50 12.89 -1.39
CA PRO A 96 28.83 12.57 -0.88
C PRO A 96 29.67 13.86 -0.85
N ARG A 97 30.11 14.24 0.35
CA ARG A 97 31.00 15.38 0.55
C ARG A 97 32.35 15.11 -0.11
N MET A 98 32.62 15.77 -1.24
CA MET A 98 33.93 15.77 -1.89
C MET A 98 35.01 16.24 -0.90
N LYS A 99 35.96 15.35 -0.56
CA LYS A 99 37.22 15.71 0.10
C LYS A 99 38.15 16.30 -0.96
N GLN A 100 38.24 17.63 -1.01
CA GLN A 100 39.24 18.33 -1.79
C GLN A 100 40.64 18.00 -1.23
N LYS A 101 41.42 17.18 -1.95
CA LYS A 101 42.87 17.07 -1.72
C LYS A 101 43.56 18.10 -2.61
N GLY A 102 44.36 18.97 -1.98
CA GLY A 102 45.01 20.11 -2.62
C GLY A 102 45.88 19.71 -3.81
N LEU A 103 45.71 20.42 -4.92
CA LEU A 103 46.64 20.42 -6.04
C LEU A 103 47.96 21.01 -5.56
N LYS A 104 49.02 20.20 -5.51
CA LYS A 104 50.38 20.71 -5.39
C LYS A 104 50.79 21.25 -6.76
N ILE A 105 50.84 22.57 -6.88
CA ILE A 105 51.42 23.23 -8.05
C ILE A 105 52.93 22.99 -7.98
N ALA A 106 53.46 22.25 -8.96
CA ALA A 106 54.89 22.06 -9.13
C ALA A 106 55.55 23.38 -9.55
N LYS A 107 56.71 23.67 -8.94
CA LYS A 107 57.58 24.80 -9.29
C LYS A 107 58.39 24.49 -10.55
N GLY A 108 58.55 25.50 -11.39
CA GLY A 108 59.40 25.56 -12.58
C GLY A 108 58.70 26.41 -13.64
N ILE A 109 59.31 27.30 -14.41
CA ILE A 109 60.71 27.54 -14.77
C ILE A 109 60.74 28.96 -15.37
N PHE A 110 61.93 29.59 -15.39
CA PHE A 110 62.29 30.96 -15.81
C PHE A 110 62.23 32.05 -14.74
#